data_AF-A0A0E9NCC1-F1
#
_entry.id   AF-A0A0E9NCC1-F1
#
_cell.length_a   1.000
_cell.length_b   1.000
_cell.length_c   1.000
_cell.angle_alpha   90.00
_cell.angle_beta   90.00
_cell.angle_gamma   90.00
#
_symmetry.space_group_name_H-M   'P 1'
#
loop_
_entity.id
_entity.type
_entity.pdbx_description
1 polymer ?
#
loop_
_entity_poly.entity_id
_entity_poly.type
_entity_poly.pdbx_seq_one_letter_code
_entity_poly.pdbx_strand_id
1 'polypeptide(L)'
;MAPIAEMVMAAFNNTRPVNGLPPTHNPALISNPMALYNETLLLTALGLFQHSIIFGLVFLLRGFDPKKVCDLRWLVTVFAATFVGAPAVFLFDRNLDMIKQYFFLEHEAVEYLLFGVVCLPNLVRGREGWVLGAGWAGVCAITLYAAFDDFHWHSTDVIAWNAFISDSLVGIAGVVLAMRAWRGLKNGGVQMPATVERLWAEVFAGMGMACHGFTTLPVPPVFTAIVYFDLDPKWFAYAWAFVFAALLATMGLSAPMIKLFIRDCWYGRADEINENGDDDYGYSETD
;
A
#
# COMPACT_ATOMS: atom_id res chain seq x y z
N MET A 1 19.79 -35.48 49.72
CA MET A 1 18.90 -34.51 49.05
C MET A 1 19.18 -34.49 47.54
N ALA A 2 18.94 -35.62 46.86
CA ALA A 2 19.06 -35.76 45.41
C ALA A 2 17.77 -36.20 44.65
N PRO A 3 16.64 -36.61 45.27
CA PRO A 3 15.54 -37.18 44.49
C PRO A 3 14.63 -36.14 43.82
N ILE A 4 14.58 -34.90 44.30
CA ILE A 4 13.69 -33.86 43.73
C ILE A 4 14.30 -33.24 42.46
N ALA A 5 15.62 -33.03 42.42
CA ALA A 5 16.29 -32.48 41.25
C ALA A 5 16.27 -33.45 40.06
N GLU A 6 16.43 -34.76 40.30
CA GLU A 6 16.28 -35.79 39.25
C GLU A 6 14.83 -35.95 38.78
N MET A 7 13.84 -35.86 39.67
CA MET A 7 12.42 -35.86 39.27
C MET A 7 12.04 -34.65 38.41
N VAL A 8 12.56 -33.46 38.74
CA VAL A 8 12.31 -32.24 37.97
C VAL A 8 13.01 -32.32 36.61
N MET A 9 14.27 -32.78 36.55
CA MET A 9 14.98 -32.98 35.29
C MET A 9 14.36 -34.09 34.42
N ALA A 10 13.82 -35.15 35.02
CA ALA A 10 13.06 -36.18 34.30
C ALA A 10 11.72 -35.64 33.76
N ALA A 11 11.04 -34.76 34.50
CA ALA A 11 9.83 -34.08 34.04
C ALA A 11 10.11 -33.12 32.87
N PHE A 12 11.26 -32.43 32.86
CA PHE A 12 11.68 -31.59 31.74
C PHE A 12 12.25 -32.39 30.55
N ASN A 13 12.87 -33.54 30.78
CA ASN A 13 13.40 -34.41 29.71
C ASN A 13 12.33 -35.25 29.00
N ASN A 14 11.14 -35.42 29.60
CA ASN A 14 10.06 -36.25 29.03
C ASN A 14 8.94 -35.45 28.36
N THR A 15 9.03 -34.12 28.31
CA THR A 15 8.15 -33.31 27.45
C THR A 15 8.84 -33.09 26.12
N ARG A 16 8.98 -34.16 25.32
CA ARG A 16 8.80 -33.94 23.88
C ARG A 16 7.44 -33.25 23.76
N PRO A 17 7.32 -32.09 23.09
CA PRO A 17 5.99 -31.55 22.84
C PRO A 17 5.19 -32.70 22.22
N VAL A 18 4.08 -33.06 22.86
CA VAL A 18 3.13 -34.02 22.27
C VAL A 18 2.72 -33.35 20.98
N ASN A 19 3.37 -33.72 19.87
CA ASN A 19 3.00 -33.21 18.57
C ASN A 19 1.57 -33.65 18.38
N GLY A 20 0.63 -32.71 18.36
CA GLY A 20 -0.79 -32.96 18.12
C GLY A 20 -1.08 -33.48 16.70
N LEU A 21 -0.05 -33.97 16.00
CA LEU A 21 -0.19 -34.58 14.70
C LEU A 21 -0.84 -35.96 14.86
N PRO A 22 -1.80 -36.31 13.99
CA PRO A 22 -2.31 -37.67 13.94
C PRO A 22 -1.16 -38.65 13.59
N PRO A 23 -1.28 -39.93 13.95
CA PRO A 23 -0.31 -40.95 13.56
C PRO A 23 -0.03 -40.90 12.05
N THR A 24 1.23 -40.86 11.66
CA THR A 24 1.66 -40.71 10.25
C THR A 24 2.75 -41.71 9.91
N HIS A 25 2.78 -42.14 8.65
CA HIS A 25 3.83 -42.96 8.07
C HIS A 25 4.84 -42.13 7.26
N ASN A 26 4.69 -40.80 7.20
CA ASN A 26 5.58 -39.93 6.45
C ASN A 26 6.94 -39.81 7.19
N PRO A 27 8.05 -40.29 6.60
CA PRO A 27 9.35 -40.31 7.27
C PRO A 27 9.86 -38.91 7.62
N ALA A 28 9.57 -37.88 6.82
CA ALA A 28 9.99 -36.50 7.11
C ALA A 28 9.34 -35.95 8.38
N LEU A 29 8.05 -36.26 8.59
CA LEU A 29 7.29 -35.82 9.77
C LEU A 29 7.61 -36.65 11.01
N ILE A 30 7.99 -37.92 10.83
CA ILE A 30 8.48 -38.77 11.92
C ILE A 30 9.85 -38.26 12.40
N SER A 31 10.74 -37.88 11.49
CA SER A 31 12.07 -37.36 11.82
C SER A 31 12.05 -35.93 12.35
N ASN A 32 11.15 -35.10 11.82
CA ASN A 32 10.99 -33.71 12.21
C ASN A 32 9.51 -33.31 12.12
N PRO A 33 8.75 -33.39 13.22
CA PRO A 33 7.35 -33.00 13.25
C PRO A 33 7.10 -31.53 12.89
N MET A 34 8.11 -30.66 13.05
CA MET A 34 8.04 -29.25 12.65
C MET A 34 8.22 -29.03 11.15
N ALA A 35 8.48 -30.07 10.35
CA ALA A 35 8.63 -29.92 8.90
C ALA A 35 7.34 -29.44 8.18
N LEU A 36 6.19 -29.44 8.85
CA LEU A 36 4.98 -28.77 8.37
C LEU A 36 5.05 -27.24 8.47
N TYR A 37 5.83 -26.70 9.41
CA TYR A 37 6.12 -25.28 9.55
C TYR A 37 7.31 -24.89 8.67
N ASN A 38 7.16 -25.10 7.37
CA ASN A 38 8.17 -24.76 6.38
C ASN A 38 8.16 -23.26 6.04
N GLU A 39 9.15 -22.85 5.26
CA GLU A 39 9.34 -21.45 4.85
C GLU A 39 8.14 -20.90 4.08
N THR A 40 7.58 -21.65 3.13
CA THR A 40 6.38 -21.29 2.37
C THR A 40 5.20 -20.95 3.28
N LEU A 41 4.93 -21.80 4.29
CA LEU A 41 3.84 -21.56 5.25
C LEU A 41 4.11 -20.31 6.08
N LEU A 42 5.35 -20.10 6.52
CA LEU A 42 5.73 -18.93 7.32
C LEU A 42 5.61 -17.64 6.50
N LEU A 43 6.11 -17.61 5.26
CA LEU A 43 6.03 -16.47 4.36
C LEU A 43 4.59 -16.15 3.98
N THR A 44 3.77 -17.17 3.73
CA THR A 44 2.33 -17.02 3.48
C THR A 44 1.64 -16.40 4.69
N ALA A 45 1.84 -16.96 5.89
CA ALA A 45 1.21 -16.48 7.11
C ALA A 45 1.64 -15.04 7.43
N LEU A 46 2.93 -14.73 7.27
CA LEU A 46 3.48 -13.40 7.50
C LEU A 46 2.86 -12.37 6.55
N GLY A 47 2.84 -12.66 5.24
CA GLY A 47 2.29 -11.74 4.25
C GLY A 47 0.79 -11.52 4.43
N LEU A 48 0.01 -12.58 4.59
CA LEU A 48 -1.44 -12.45 4.83
C LEU A 48 -1.74 -11.69 6.13
N PHE A 49 -0.95 -11.90 7.18
CA PHE A 49 -1.09 -11.16 8.42
C PHE A 49 -0.74 -9.69 8.26
N GLN A 50 0.37 -9.37 7.57
CA GLN A 50 0.76 -7.99 7.27
C GLN A 50 -0.34 -7.25 6.51
N HIS A 51 -0.85 -7.83 5.42
CA HIS A 51 -1.91 -7.23 4.62
C HIS A 51 -3.21 -7.05 5.42
N SER A 52 -3.54 -8.02 6.27
CA SER A 52 -4.71 -7.93 7.15
C SER A 52 -4.56 -6.83 8.18
N ILE A 53 -3.36 -6.59 8.71
CA ILE A 53 -3.09 -5.45 9.60
C ILE A 53 -3.19 -4.15 8.83
N ILE A 54 -2.53 -4.00 7.69
CA ILE A 54 -2.48 -2.73 6.97
C ILE A 54 -3.87 -2.35 6.45
N PHE A 55 -4.55 -3.24 5.72
CA PHE A 55 -5.93 -2.99 5.28
C PHE A 55 -6.88 -2.91 6.47
N GLY A 56 -6.70 -3.74 7.51
CA GLY A 56 -7.50 -3.67 8.73
C GLY A 56 -7.39 -2.33 9.44
N LEU A 57 -6.19 -1.75 9.53
CA LEU A 57 -5.95 -0.41 10.08
C LEU A 57 -6.55 0.66 9.18
N VAL A 58 -6.43 0.53 7.87
CA VAL A 58 -7.03 1.46 6.90
C VAL A 58 -8.55 1.53 7.08
N PHE A 59 -9.21 0.38 7.25
CA PHE A 59 -10.64 0.33 7.53
C PHE A 59 -10.98 0.79 8.95
N LEU A 60 -10.23 0.36 9.97
CA LEU A 60 -10.46 0.70 11.37
C LEU A 60 -10.44 2.21 11.59
N LEU A 61 -9.44 2.91 11.04
CA LEU A 61 -9.31 4.37 11.15
C LEU A 61 -10.44 5.14 10.46
N ARG A 62 -11.22 4.45 9.61
CA ARG A 62 -12.39 4.99 8.91
C ARG A 62 -13.70 4.35 9.37
N GLY A 63 -13.69 3.64 10.50
CA GLY A 63 -14.89 3.04 11.10
C GLY A 63 -15.49 1.91 10.26
N PHE A 64 -14.66 1.20 9.50
CA PHE A 64 -15.03 0.13 8.57
C PHE A 64 -16.01 0.55 7.46
N ASP A 65 -16.12 1.85 7.17
CA ASP A 65 -16.96 2.37 6.09
C ASP A 65 -16.17 2.41 4.77
N PRO A 66 -16.51 1.57 3.77
CA PRO A 66 -15.81 1.54 2.50
C PRO A 66 -15.79 2.89 1.76
N LYS A 67 -16.83 3.70 1.90
CA LYS A 67 -16.89 5.02 1.27
C LYS A 67 -15.86 5.96 1.86
N LYS A 68 -15.70 5.92 3.19
CA LYS A 68 -14.70 6.71 3.90
C LYS A 68 -13.27 6.23 3.65
N VAL A 69 -13.08 4.95 3.32
CA VAL A 69 -11.80 4.36 2.91
C VAL A 69 -11.44 4.70 1.47
N CYS A 70 -12.42 4.80 0.57
CA CYS A 70 -12.19 5.27 -0.80
C CYS A 70 -12.22 6.80 -0.94
N ASP A 71 -12.33 7.56 0.16
CA ASP A 71 -12.24 9.01 0.11
C ASP A 71 -10.85 9.45 -0.37
N LEU A 72 -10.81 10.41 -1.30
CA LEU A 72 -9.57 10.87 -1.90
C LEU A 72 -8.62 11.46 -0.86
N ARG A 73 -9.12 12.23 0.10
CA ARG A 73 -8.28 12.91 1.11
C ARG A 73 -7.63 11.89 2.03
N TRP A 74 -8.41 10.87 2.40
CA TRP A 74 -7.91 9.72 3.15
C TRP A 74 -6.86 8.93 2.35
N LEU A 75 -7.15 8.53 1.11
CA LEU A 75 -6.20 7.76 0.31
C LEU A 75 -4.90 8.52 0.05
N VAL A 76 -4.96 9.84 -0.21
CA VAL A 76 -3.75 10.68 -0.32
C VAL A 76 -2.97 10.72 1.00
N THR A 77 -3.67 10.72 2.14
CA THR A 77 -3.02 10.66 3.46
C THR A 77 -2.34 9.31 3.70
N VAL A 78 -3.01 8.20 3.35
CA VAL A 78 -2.43 6.85 3.44
C VAL A 78 -1.21 6.74 2.52
N PHE A 79 -1.34 7.19 1.27
CA PHE A 79 -0.25 7.24 0.30
C PHE A 79 0.95 8.03 0.83
N ALA A 80 0.74 9.25 1.34
CA ALA A 80 1.81 10.02 1.95
C ALA A 80 2.44 9.33 3.18
N ALA A 81 1.65 8.60 3.97
CA ALA A 81 2.16 7.83 5.11
C ALA A 81 3.05 6.65 4.67
N THR A 82 2.77 6.03 3.52
CA THR A 82 3.67 4.98 2.98
C THR A 82 5.07 5.52 2.69
N PHE A 83 5.24 6.80 2.36
CA PHE A 83 6.56 7.42 2.18
C PHE A 83 7.34 7.65 3.47
N VAL A 84 6.68 7.61 4.62
CA VAL A 84 7.36 7.53 5.92
C VAL A 84 7.73 6.08 6.21
N GLY A 85 6.85 5.14 5.87
CA GLY A 85 7.07 3.70 6.02
C GLY A 85 8.23 3.18 5.17
N ALA A 86 8.35 3.62 3.91
CA ALA A 86 9.36 3.14 2.98
C ALA A 86 10.79 3.36 3.51
N PRO A 87 11.25 4.59 3.85
CA PRO A 87 12.55 4.78 4.48
C PRO A 87 12.72 3.96 5.75
N ALA A 88 11.70 3.86 6.62
CA ALA A 88 11.81 3.05 7.83
C ALA A 88 12.12 1.58 7.49
N VAL A 89 11.37 0.97 6.57
CA VAL A 89 11.56 -0.40 6.12
C VAL A 89 12.94 -0.61 5.47
N PHE A 90 13.43 0.37 4.71
CA PHE A 90 14.76 0.33 4.06
C PHE A 90 15.94 0.69 4.99
N LEU A 91 15.71 1.37 6.11
CA LEU A 91 16.77 1.76 7.06
C LEU A 91 17.20 0.60 7.97
N PHE A 92 16.32 -0.37 8.24
CA PHE A 92 16.60 -1.45 9.19
C PHE A 92 17.31 -2.66 8.57
N ASP A 93 17.18 -2.87 7.25
CA ASP A 93 17.79 -4.00 6.58
C ASP A 93 18.11 -3.69 5.11
N ARG A 94 19.31 -4.12 4.68
CA ARG A 94 19.83 -3.90 3.31
C ARG A 94 19.45 -5.02 2.35
N ASN A 95 18.95 -6.15 2.83
CA ASN A 95 18.52 -7.24 1.97
C ASN A 95 17.15 -6.91 1.36
N LEU A 96 16.93 -7.26 0.09
CA LEU A 96 15.60 -7.23 -0.51
C LEU A 96 14.83 -8.47 -0.03
N ASP A 97 14.31 -8.42 1.18
CA ASP A 97 13.58 -9.51 1.83
C ASP A 97 12.07 -9.46 1.52
N MET A 98 11.36 -10.53 1.88
CA MET A 98 9.93 -10.66 1.61
C MET A 98 9.09 -9.59 2.32
N ILE A 99 9.54 -9.06 3.47
CA ILE A 99 8.86 -7.96 4.17
C ILE A 99 8.86 -6.69 3.30
N LYS A 100 9.99 -6.36 2.67
CA LYS A 100 10.07 -5.25 1.72
C LYS A 100 9.17 -5.46 0.52
N GLN A 101 9.16 -6.67 -0.03
CA GLN A 101 8.31 -7.00 -1.17
C GLN A 101 6.82 -6.87 -0.83
N TYR A 102 6.39 -7.33 0.35
CA TYR A 102 5.01 -7.20 0.81
C TYR A 102 4.62 -5.75 1.10
N PHE A 103 5.55 -4.94 1.61
CA PHE A 103 5.34 -3.50 1.74
C PHE A 103 5.09 -2.83 0.38
N PHE A 104 5.83 -3.21 -0.66
CA PHE A 104 5.57 -2.71 -2.02
C PHE A 104 4.19 -3.08 -2.52
N LEU A 105 3.74 -4.32 -2.34
CA LEU A 105 2.39 -4.73 -2.71
C LEU A 105 1.29 -3.89 -2.03
N GLU A 106 1.51 -3.50 -0.77
CA GLU A 106 0.58 -2.64 -0.03
C GLU A 106 0.59 -1.20 -0.55
N HIS A 107 1.78 -0.67 -0.86
CA HIS A 107 1.96 0.63 -1.49
C HIS A 107 1.25 0.68 -2.85
N GLU A 108 1.52 -0.30 -3.71
CA GLU A 108 0.91 -0.48 -5.03
C GLU A 108 -0.61 -0.55 -4.95
N ALA A 109 -1.16 -1.26 -3.96
CA ALA A 109 -2.59 -1.36 -3.79
C ALA A 109 -3.24 0.00 -3.48
N VAL A 110 -2.58 0.86 -2.70
CA VAL A 110 -3.05 2.23 -2.44
C VAL A 110 -3.02 3.06 -3.73
N GLU A 111 -1.98 2.91 -4.55
CA GLU A 111 -1.87 3.59 -5.84
C GLU A 111 -2.95 3.16 -6.84
N TYR A 112 -3.25 1.86 -6.92
CA TYR A 112 -4.37 1.36 -7.72
C TYR A 112 -5.71 1.92 -7.27
N LEU A 113 -5.93 2.04 -5.96
CA LEU A 113 -7.13 2.66 -5.40
C LEU A 113 -7.20 4.16 -5.74
N LEU A 114 -6.09 4.89 -5.62
CA LEU A 114 -6.00 6.30 -6.02
C LEU A 114 -6.33 6.48 -7.50
N PHE A 115 -5.74 5.65 -8.37
CA PHE A 115 -6.06 5.66 -9.79
C PHE A 115 -7.54 5.39 -10.04
N GLY A 116 -8.12 4.37 -9.39
CA GLY A 116 -9.54 4.05 -9.50
C GLY A 116 -10.43 5.23 -9.08
N VAL A 117 -10.17 5.83 -7.93
CA VAL A 117 -10.97 6.94 -7.38
C VAL A 117 -10.87 8.19 -8.26
N VAL A 118 -9.69 8.47 -8.83
CA VAL A 118 -9.46 9.68 -9.62
C VAL A 118 -9.91 9.51 -11.07
N CYS A 119 -9.45 8.46 -11.73
CA CYS A 119 -9.60 8.26 -13.18
C CYS A 119 -10.84 7.44 -13.55
N LEU A 120 -11.34 6.58 -12.64
CA LEU A 120 -12.47 5.69 -12.89
C LEU A 120 -13.58 5.88 -11.84
N PRO A 121 -14.02 7.12 -11.53
CA PRO A 121 -14.95 7.38 -10.43
C PRO A 121 -16.29 6.62 -10.59
N ASN A 122 -16.75 6.42 -11.82
CA ASN A 122 -17.99 5.69 -12.12
C ASN A 122 -17.88 4.18 -11.85
N LEU A 123 -16.66 3.63 -11.85
CA LEU A 123 -16.42 2.23 -11.49
C LEU A 123 -16.34 2.04 -9.96
N VAL A 124 -15.87 3.06 -9.24
CA VAL A 124 -15.65 3.00 -7.79
C VAL A 124 -16.88 3.44 -6.99
N ARG A 125 -17.56 4.52 -7.38
CA ARG A 125 -18.71 5.06 -6.66
C ARG A 125 -19.85 4.04 -6.58
N GLY A 126 -20.32 3.77 -5.36
CA GLY A 126 -21.35 2.75 -5.07
C GLY A 126 -20.83 1.30 -5.11
N ARG A 127 -19.54 1.09 -5.37
CA ARG A 127 -18.87 -0.23 -5.40
C ARG A 127 -17.60 -0.25 -4.55
N GLU A 128 -17.47 0.70 -3.63
CA GLU A 128 -16.24 0.92 -2.86
C GLU A 128 -15.81 -0.35 -2.11
N GLY A 129 -16.75 -1.05 -1.47
CA GLY A 129 -16.47 -2.31 -0.79
C GLY A 129 -15.96 -3.42 -1.71
N TRP A 130 -16.50 -3.51 -2.93
CA TRP A 130 -16.05 -4.49 -3.92
C TRP A 130 -14.67 -4.15 -4.49
N VAL A 131 -14.41 -2.87 -4.75
CA VAL A 131 -13.10 -2.40 -5.23
C VAL A 131 -12.03 -2.65 -4.18
N LEU A 132 -12.31 -2.33 -2.91
CA LEU A 132 -11.41 -2.61 -1.80
C LEU A 132 -11.21 -4.11 -1.60
N GLY A 133 -12.28 -4.90 -1.67
CA GLY A 133 -12.20 -6.36 -1.58
C GLY A 133 -11.38 -6.97 -2.72
N ALA A 134 -11.52 -6.47 -3.95
CA ALA A 134 -10.73 -6.91 -5.09
C ALA A 134 -9.25 -6.53 -4.94
N GLY A 135 -8.95 -5.32 -4.47
CA GLY A 135 -7.58 -4.90 -4.16
C GLY A 135 -6.94 -5.79 -3.10
N TRP A 136 -7.64 -6.04 -1.99
CA TRP A 136 -7.15 -6.92 -0.93
C TRP A 136 -6.95 -8.36 -1.40
N ALA A 137 -7.90 -8.91 -2.17
CA ALA A 137 -7.78 -10.24 -2.76
C ALA A 137 -6.60 -10.32 -3.74
N GLY A 138 -6.36 -9.28 -4.54
CA GLY A 138 -5.23 -9.17 -5.45
C GLY A 138 -3.89 -9.22 -4.72
N VAL A 139 -3.73 -8.41 -3.67
CA VAL A 139 -2.52 -8.41 -2.84
C VAL A 139 -2.28 -9.79 -2.23
N CYS A 140 -3.31 -10.40 -1.64
CA CYS A 140 -3.22 -11.76 -1.09
C CYS A 140 -2.86 -12.80 -2.15
N ALA A 141 -3.40 -12.70 -3.36
CA ALA A 141 -3.10 -13.62 -4.45
C ALA A 141 -1.65 -13.52 -4.92
N ILE A 142 -1.11 -12.30 -5.05
CA ILE A 142 0.30 -12.09 -5.43
C ILE A 142 1.23 -12.58 -4.32
N THR A 143 0.89 -12.34 -3.05
CA THR A 143 1.64 -12.85 -1.90
C THR A 143 1.66 -14.38 -1.85
N LEU A 144 0.53 -15.04 -2.12
CA LEU A 144 0.49 -16.49 -2.24
C LEU A 144 1.35 -16.97 -3.41
N TYR A 145 1.27 -16.33 -4.57
CA TYR A 145 2.14 -16.65 -5.69
C TYR A 145 3.62 -16.52 -5.32
N ALA A 146 4.01 -15.43 -4.66
CA ALA A 146 5.39 -15.16 -4.25
C ALA A 146 5.90 -16.16 -3.19
N ALA A 147 5.05 -16.56 -2.23
CA ALA A 147 5.44 -17.50 -1.18
C ALA A 147 5.64 -18.93 -1.69
N PHE A 148 4.93 -19.32 -2.76
CA PHE A 148 5.01 -20.64 -3.39
C PHE A 148 6.02 -20.72 -4.55
N ASP A 149 6.69 -19.62 -4.90
CA ASP A 149 7.80 -19.61 -5.87
C ASP A 149 9.06 -20.16 -5.19
N ASP A 150 9.18 -21.49 -5.13
CA ASP A 150 10.22 -22.27 -4.42
C ASP A 150 11.68 -21.89 -4.79
N PHE A 151 11.91 -20.99 -5.75
CA PHE A 151 13.25 -20.58 -6.17
C PHE A 151 13.46 -19.08 -6.45
N HIS A 152 12.54 -18.16 -6.13
CA HIS A 152 12.73 -16.70 -6.30
C HIS A 152 13.05 -16.20 -7.73
N TRP A 153 12.78 -16.96 -8.80
CA TRP A 153 13.21 -16.52 -10.14
C TRP A 153 12.24 -15.49 -10.73
N HIS A 154 10.98 -15.46 -10.31
CA HIS A 154 9.97 -14.60 -10.97
C HIS A 154 9.07 -13.80 -10.01
N SER A 155 8.96 -14.16 -8.73
CA SER A 155 8.13 -13.37 -7.80
C SER A 155 8.60 -11.92 -7.66
N THR A 156 9.91 -11.71 -7.52
CA THR A 156 10.52 -10.38 -7.44
C THR A 156 10.29 -9.57 -8.72
N ASP A 157 10.32 -10.22 -9.89
CA ASP A 157 10.03 -9.58 -11.17
C ASP A 157 8.57 -9.13 -11.23
N VAL A 158 7.62 -9.99 -10.83
CA VAL A 158 6.19 -9.65 -10.82
C VAL A 158 5.93 -8.45 -9.94
N ILE A 159 6.48 -8.43 -8.72
CA ILE A 159 6.30 -7.32 -7.79
C ILE A 159 6.96 -6.04 -8.34
N ALA A 160 8.18 -6.14 -8.88
CA ALA A 160 8.84 -5.00 -9.51
C ALA A 160 8.01 -4.43 -10.68
N TRP A 161 7.52 -5.28 -11.58
CA TRP A 161 6.66 -4.84 -12.69
C TRP A 161 5.33 -4.26 -12.23
N ASN A 162 4.76 -4.79 -11.15
CA ASN A 162 3.52 -4.27 -10.58
C ASN A 162 3.73 -2.87 -9.99
N ALA A 163 4.84 -2.65 -9.26
CA ALA A 163 5.26 -1.32 -8.80
C ALA A 163 5.35 -0.31 -9.95
N PHE A 164 5.88 -0.72 -11.10
CA PHE A 164 6.00 0.18 -12.25
C PHE A 164 4.65 0.56 -12.85
N ILE A 165 3.73 -0.41 -12.93
CA ILE A 165 2.38 -0.17 -13.42
C ILE A 165 1.64 0.76 -12.45
N SER A 166 1.68 0.47 -11.15
CA SER A 166 1.00 1.26 -10.13
C SER A 166 1.54 2.70 -10.06
N ASP A 167 2.86 2.88 -10.08
CA ASP A 167 3.52 4.19 -10.09
C ASP A 167 3.11 5.02 -11.33
N SER A 168 3.11 4.37 -12.50
CA SER A 168 2.70 5.03 -13.75
C SER A 168 1.23 5.49 -13.68
N LEU A 169 0.36 4.63 -13.13
CA LEU A 169 -1.06 4.91 -12.98
C LEU A 169 -1.29 6.02 -11.95
N VAL A 170 -0.57 6.03 -10.81
CA VAL A 170 -0.68 7.13 -9.84
C VAL A 170 -0.14 8.43 -10.43
N GLY A 171 0.88 8.37 -11.28
CA GLY A 171 1.38 9.52 -12.03
C GLY A 171 0.30 10.11 -12.95
N ILE A 172 -0.39 9.26 -13.72
CA ILE A 172 -1.52 9.64 -14.57
C ILE A 172 -2.66 10.20 -13.71
N ALA A 173 -3.02 9.55 -12.61
CA ALA A 173 -4.03 10.03 -11.67
C ALA A 173 -3.69 11.41 -11.13
N GLY A 174 -2.42 11.63 -10.78
CA GLY A 174 -1.92 12.92 -10.33
C GLY A 174 -2.15 14.04 -11.35
N VAL A 175 -1.81 13.79 -12.61
CA VAL A 175 -2.06 14.73 -13.72
C VAL A 175 -3.56 14.99 -13.89
N VAL A 176 -4.39 13.95 -13.93
CA VAL A 176 -5.85 14.08 -14.08
C VAL A 176 -6.45 14.89 -12.94
N LEU A 177 -6.06 14.61 -11.70
CA LEU A 177 -6.54 15.33 -10.53
C LEU A 177 -6.15 16.81 -10.59
N ALA A 178 -4.86 17.09 -10.83
CA ALA A 178 -4.36 18.46 -10.88
C ALA A 178 -5.00 19.26 -12.00
N MET A 179 -5.14 18.68 -13.19
CA MET A 179 -5.78 19.35 -14.33
C MET A 179 -7.27 19.60 -14.07
N ARG A 180 -8.00 18.64 -13.49
CA ARG A 180 -9.42 18.79 -13.17
C ARG A 180 -9.63 19.92 -12.15
N ALA A 181 -8.84 19.92 -11.08
CA ALA A 181 -8.92 20.93 -10.05
C ALA A 181 -8.49 22.32 -10.55
N TRP A 182 -7.43 22.39 -11.36
CA TRP A 182 -6.98 23.63 -11.99
C TRP A 182 -8.03 24.24 -12.93
N ARG A 183 -8.71 23.41 -13.73
CA ARG A 183 -9.84 23.86 -14.56
C ARG A 183 -10.98 24.38 -13.69
N GLY A 184 -11.28 23.72 -12.57
CA GLY A 184 -12.24 24.19 -11.59
C GLY A 184 -11.91 25.58 -11.03
N LEU A 185 -10.64 25.85 -10.75
CA LEU A 185 -10.17 27.17 -10.31
C LEU A 185 -10.29 28.25 -11.40
N LYS A 186 -9.99 27.88 -12.65
CA LYS A 186 -10.01 28.83 -13.77
C LYS A 186 -11.43 29.18 -14.23
N ASN A 187 -12.33 28.19 -14.20
CA ASN A 187 -13.65 28.29 -14.80
C ASN A 187 -14.76 28.57 -13.77
N GLY A 188 -14.51 28.33 -12.49
CA GLY A 188 -15.49 28.63 -11.45
C GLY A 188 -15.47 30.12 -11.13
N GLY A 189 -16.59 30.81 -11.37
CA GLY A 189 -16.75 32.24 -11.13
C GLY A 189 -16.55 32.68 -9.66
N VAL A 190 -17.59 33.18 -8.99
CA VAL A 190 -17.48 33.51 -7.56
C VAL A 190 -17.52 32.22 -6.74
N GLN A 191 -16.35 31.65 -6.45
CA GLN A 191 -16.23 30.48 -5.59
C GLN A 191 -16.06 30.89 -4.12
N MET A 192 -16.71 30.15 -3.21
CA MET A 192 -16.49 30.29 -1.78
C MET A 192 -15.02 29.96 -1.44
N PRO A 193 -14.39 30.67 -0.48
CA PRO A 193 -12.99 30.44 -0.12
C PRO A 193 -12.64 28.99 0.22
N ALA A 194 -13.56 28.27 0.86
CA ALA A 194 -13.39 26.85 1.20
C ALA A 194 -13.30 25.94 -0.05
N THR A 195 -14.05 26.27 -1.11
CA THR A 195 -13.99 25.56 -2.39
C THR A 195 -12.65 25.79 -3.08
N VAL A 196 -12.16 27.03 -3.05
CA VAL A 196 -10.85 27.39 -3.61
C VAL A 196 -9.72 26.67 -2.88
N GLU A 197 -9.77 26.60 -1.54
CA GLU A 197 -8.80 25.84 -0.73
C GLU A 197 -8.78 24.34 -1.11
N ARG A 198 -9.95 23.73 -1.31
CA ARG A 198 -10.08 22.33 -1.73
C ARG A 198 -9.47 22.08 -3.10
N LEU A 199 -9.79 22.94 -4.08
CA LEU A 199 -9.27 22.78 -5.43
C LEU A 199 -7.75 22.95 -5.47
N TRP A 200 -7.18 23.91 -4.73
CA TRP A 200 -5.72 24.01 -4.61
C TRP A 200 -5.12 22.77 -3.94
N ALA A 201 -5.76 22.23 -2.90
CA ALA A 201 -5.28 21.00 -2.27
C ALA A 201 -5.29 19.80 -3.25
N GLU A 202 -6.30 19.69 -4.11
CA GLU A 202 -6.31 18.69 -5.20
C GLU A 202 -5.22 18.96 -6.24
N VAL A 203 -4.96 20.22 -6.61
CA VAL A 203 -3.86 20.58 -7.51
C VAL A 203 -2.52 20.12 -6.94
N PHE A 204 -2.21 20.50 -5.70
CA PHE A 204 -0.94 20.14 -5.07
C PHE A 204 -0.82 18.63 -4.86
N ALA A 205 -1.86 17.96 -4.35
CA ALA A 205 -1.85 16.50 -4.21
C ALA A 205 -1.64 15.80 -5.57
N GLY A 206 -2.31 16.29 -6.62
CA GLY A 206 -2.13 15.79 -7.98
C GLY A 206 -0.71 15.97 -8.50
N MET A 207 -0.11 17.14 -8.29
CA MET A 207 1.30 17.38 -8.62
C MET A 207 2.24 16.47 -7.84
N GLY A 208 1.95 16.19 -6.56
CA GLY A 208 2.71 15.25 -5.74
C GLY A 208 2.66 13.84 -6.33
N MET A 209 1.45 13.32 -6.59
CA MET A 209 1.27 11.99 -7.19
C MET A 209 1.97 11.87 -8.55
N ALA A 210 1.88 12.91 -9.39
CA ALA A 210 2.60 12.97 -10.66
C ALA A 210 4.12 12.99 -10.47
N CYS A 211 4.62 13.74 -9.48
CA CYS A 211 6.04 13.80 -9.16
C CYS A 211 6.56 12.42 -8.76
N HIS A 212 5.93 11.74 -7.79
CA HIS A 212 6.28 10.37 -7.42
C HIS A 212 6.23 9.43 -8.63
N GLY A 213 5.04 9.26 -9.23
CA GLY A 213 4.81 8.24 -10.26
C GLY A 213 5.70 8.37 -11.49
N PHE A 214 6.04 9.60 -11.92
CA PHE A 214 6.94 9.78 -13.06
C PHE A 214 8.43 9.71 -12.70
N THR A 215 8.79 9.97 -11.45
CA THR A 215 10.20 9.87 -11.01
C THR A 215 10.68 8.44 -10.86
N THR A 216 9.76 7.48 -10.69
CA THR A 216 10.09 6.06 -10.60
C THR A 216 10.16 5.38 -11.98
N LEU A 217 9.64 5.97 -13.06
CA LEU A 217 9.70 5.43 -14.42
C LEU A 217 11.10 5.00 -14.92
N PRO A 218 12.21 5.66 -14.53
CA PRO A 218 13.55 5.20 -14.91
C PRO A 218 14.03 3.97 -14.12
N VAL A 219 13.42 3.62 -12.99
CA VAL A 219 13.78 2.45 -12.16
C VAL A 219 13.63 1.13 -12.94
N PRO A 220 12.51 0.83 -13.65
CA PRO A 220 12.37 -0.40 -14.44
C PRO A 220 13.46 -0.61 -15.50
N PRO A 221 13.75 0.35 -16.40
CA PRO A 221 14.82 0.18 -17.38
C PRO A 221 16.18 0.00 -16.71
N VAL A 222 16.45 0.71 -15.61
CA VAL A 222 17.71 0.57 -14.84
C VAL A 222 17.79 -0.81 -14.20
N PHE A 223 16.74 -1.28 -13.54
CA PHE A 223 16.67 -2.61 -12.93
C PHE A 223 16.87 -3.71 -13.98
N THR A 224 16.14 -3.63 -15.09
CA THR A 224 16.26 -4.56 -16.23
C THR A 224 17.69 -4.55 -16.79
N ALA A 225 18.29 -3.37 -16.95
CA ALA A 225 19.66 -3.24 -17.45
C ALA A 225 20.71 -3.84 -16.49
N ILE A 226 20.49 -3.75 -15.17
CA ILE A 226 21.37 -4.34 -14.16
C ILE A 226 21.25 -5.86 -14.18
N VAL A 227 20.03 -6.40 -14.23
CA VAL A 227 19.79 -7.85 -14.18
C VAL A 227 20.20 -8.54 -15.48
N TYR A 228 19.94 -7.91 -16.64
CA TYR A 228 20.04 -8.58 -17.95
C TYR A 228 21.10 -8.01 -18.91
N PHE A 229 21.68 -6.84 -18.63
CA PHE A 229 22.56 -6.13 -19.59
C PHE A 229 23.83 -5.55 -18.96
N ASP A 230 24.33 -6.13 -17.86
CA ASP A 230 25.60 -5.79 -17.20
C ASP A 230 25.76 -4.30 -16.78
N LEU A 231 24.66 -3.58 -16.54
CA LEU A 231 24.72 -2.23 -16.00
C LEU A 231 25.24 -2.26 -14.54
N ASP A 232 26.13 -1.33 -14.20
CA ASP A 232 26.69 -1.21 -12.84
C ASP A 232 25.55 -1.03 -11.79
N PRO A 233 25.45 -1.91 -10.77
CA PRO A 233 24.40 -1.85 -9.76
C PRO A 233 24.27 -0.51 -9.02
N LYS A 234 25.31 0.35 -9.01
CA LYS A 234 25.23 1.69 -8.43
C LYS A 234 24.16 2.58 -9.07
N TRP A 235 23.79 2.32 -10.33
CA TRP A 235 22.72 3.05 -11.01
C TRP A 235 21.37 2.84 -10.34
N PHE A 236 21.13 1.67 -9.74
CA PHE A 236 19.93 1.42 -8.93
C PHE A 236 19.91 2.33 -7.71
N ALA A 237 21.04 2.49 -7.02
CA ALA A 237 21.14 3.37 -5.87
C ALA A 237 20.88 4.84 -6.24
N TYR A 238 21.40 5.31 -7.39
CA TYR A 238 21.11 6.66 -7.88
C TYR A 238 19.65 6.87 -8.26
N ALA A 239 19.02 5.88 -8.91
CA ALA A 239 17.60 5.93 -9.22
C ALA A 239 16.76 6.02 -7.94
N TRP A 240 17.05 5.19 -6.93
CA TRP A 240 16.36 5.23 -5.64
C TRP A 240 16.61 6.51 -4.84
N ALA A 241 17.82 7.07 -4.88
CA ALA A 241 18.09 8.36 -4.25
C ALA A 241 17.21 9.48 -4.86
N PHE A 242 17.00 9.44 -6.18
CA PHE A 242 16.11 10.37 -6.87
C PHE A 242 14.64 10.14 -6.50
N VAL A 243 14.19 8.89 -6.42
CA VAL A 243 12.86 8.52 -5.93
C VAL A 243 12.64 9.04 -4.51
N PHE A 244 13.58 8.79 -3.57
CA PHE A 244 13.48 9.30 -2.20
C PHE A 244 13.39 10.83 -2.13
N ALA A 245 14.12 11.55 -2.99
CA ALA A 245 13.98 13.00 -3.08
C ALA A 245 12.59 13.43 -3.57
N ALA A 246 12.02 12.70 -4.55
CA ALA A 246 10.66 12.92 -5.03
C ALA A 246 9.60 12.57 -3.98
N LEU A 247 9.84 11.59 -3.12
CA LEU A 247 8.95 11.27 -2.00
C LEU A 247 8.78 12.47 -1.07
N LEU A 248 9.87 13.15 -0.72
CA LEU A 248 9.84 14.35 0.13
C LEU A 248 9.01 15.46 -0.52
N ALA A 249 9.20 15.69 -1.83
CA ALA A 249 8.40 16.66 -2.57
C ALA A 249 6.92 16.27 -2.57
N THR A 250 6.62 14.99 -2.80
CA THR A 250 5.25 14.45 -2.84
C THR A 250 4.54 14.60 -1.51
N MET A 251 5.23 14.32 -0.39
CA MET A 251 4.71 14.55 0.96
C MET A 251 4.39 16.02 1.20
N GLY A 252 5.30 16.93 0.83
CA GLY A 252 5.09 18.37 0.98
C GLY A 252 3.91 18.89 0.16
N LEU A 253 3.79 18.41 -1.08
CA LEU A 253 2.67 18.74 -1.98
C LEU A 253 1.34 18.13 -1.53
N SER A 254 1.37 17.02 -0.79
CA SER A 254 0.15 16.40 -0.24
C SER A 254 -0.32 17.05 1.07
N ALA A 255 0.50 17.88 1.72
CA ALA A 255 0.20 18.49 3.01
C ALA A 255 -1.13 19.28 3.06
N PRO A 256 -1.52 20.07 2.03
CA PRO A 256 -2.81 20.74 2.03
C PRO A 256 -3.99 19.75 2.06
N MET A 257 -3.88 18.62 1.36
CA MET A 257 -4.92 17.58 1.36
C MET A 257 -5.03 16.89 2.72
N ILE A 258 -3.88 16.58 3.34
CA ILE A 258 -3.81 15.99 4.68
C ILE A 258 -4.41 16.95 5.72
N LYS A 259 -4.12 18.26 5.61
CA LYS A 259 -4.72 19.30 6.46
C LYS A 259 -6.25 19.28 6.37
N LEU A 260 -6.81 19.19 5.16
CA LEU A 260 -8.26 19.10 4.97
C LEU A 260 -8.84 17.83 5.61
N PHE A 261 -8.19 16.68 5.40
CA PHE A 261 -8.59 15.42 6.02
C PHE A 261 -8.64 15.51 7.55
N ILE A 262 -7.57 16.03 8.19
CA ILE A 262 -7.51 16.20 9.65
C ILE A 262 -8.61 17.16 10.10
N ARG A 263 -8.84 18.25 9.36
CA ARG A 263 -9.90 19.21 9.69
C ARG A 263 -11.26 18.54 9.75
N ASP A 264 -11.61 17.77 8.72
CA ASP A 264 -12.93 17.13 8.62
C ASP A 264 -13.13 16.04 9.69
N CYS A 265 -12.06 15.35 10.10
CA CYS A 265 -12.15 14.32 11.13
C CYS A 265 -12.27 14.89 12.56
N TRP A 266 -11.62 16.02 12.87
CA TRP A 266 -11.60 16.57 14.23
C TRP A 266 -12.61 17.69 14.48
N TYR A 267 -12.94 18.48 13.47
CA TYR A 267 -13.80 19.66 13.63
C TYR A 267 -15.18 19.48 12.97
N GLY A 268 -15.44 18.30 12.39
CA GLY A 268 -16.62 18.04 11.57
C GLY A 268 -16.51 18.68 10.19
N ARG A 269 -17.29 18.19 9.21
CA ARG A 269 -17.41 18.86 7.91
C ARG A 269 -18.07 20.22 8.16
N ALA A 270 -17.33 21.31 7.95
CA ALA A 270 -17.90 22.66 7.98
C ALA A 270 -19.07 22.83 6.97
N ASP A 271 -19.22 21.89 6.04
CA ASP A 271 -20.25 21.87 5.00
C ASP A 271 -21.55 21.18 5.44
N GLU A 272 -21.54 20.34 6.49
CA GLU A 272 -22.76 19.66 6.99
C GLU A 272 -23.73 20.62 7.69
N ILE A 273 -23.33 21.86 7.97
CA ILE A 273 -24.23 22.90 8.51
C ILE A 273 -25.18 23.46 7.42
N ASN A 274 -24.99 23.09 6.14
CA ASN A 274 -25.83 23.52 5.02
C ASN A 274 -26.58 22.38 4.28
N GLU A 275 -26.64 21.16 4.83
CA GLU A 275 -27.35 20.00 4.23
C GLU A 275 -28.90 20.10 4.30
N ASN A 276 -29.46 21.24 3.88
CA ASN A 276 -30.85 21.33 3.41
C ASN A 276 -30.93 21.81 1.95
N GLY A 277 -29.83 21.76 1.19
CA GLY A 277 -29.87 22.10 -0.23
C GLY A 277 -28.61 21.70 -0.98
N ASP A 278 -28.74 20.64 -1.79
CA ASP A 278 -27.91 20.34 -2.95
C ASP A 278 -26.42 20.08 -2.70
N ASP A 279 -26.11 18.83 -2.33
CA ASP A 279 -24.84 18.19 -2.71
C ASP A 279 -24.85 17.88 -4.22
N ASP A 280 -25.04 18.92 -5.03
CA ASP A 280 -24.81 18.86 -6.46
C ASP A 280 -23.33 19.15 -6.67
N TYR A 281 -22.52 18.08 -6.65
CA TYR A 281 -21.30 18.10 -7.46
C TYR A 281 -21.77 18.21 -8.91
N GLY A 282 -22.02 19.46 -9.35
CA GLY A 282 -22.38 19.83 -10.70
C GLY A 282 -21.25 19.49 -11.67
N TYR A 283 -21.08 18.21 -11.93
CA TYR A 283 -20.52 17.70 -13.16
C TYR A 283 -21.69 17.63 -14.13
N SER A 284 -21.88 18.69 -14.92
CA SER A 284 -22.72 18.58 -16.10
C SER A 284 -22.12 17.49 -16.99
N GLU A 285 -22.86 16.41 -17.17
CA GLU A 285 -22.67 15.50 -18.29
C GLU A 285 -22.87 16.29 -19.59
N THR A 286 -21.80 16.86 -20.14
CA THR A 286 -21.60 17.15 -21.58
C THR A 286 -20.25 17.83 -21.79
N ASP A 287 -19.40 17.14 -22.57
CA ASP A 287 -18.24 17.57 -23.38
C ASP A 287 -16.90 16.89 -23.03
#